data_AF-A0A3A9AL04-F1
#
_entry.id   AF-A0A3A9AL04-F1
#
_cell.length_a   1.000
_cell.length_b   1.000
_cell.length_c   1.000
_cell.angle_alpha   90.00
_cell.angle_beta   90.00
_cell.angle_gamma   90.00
#
_symmetry.space_group_name_H-M   'P 1'
#
loop_
_entity.id
_entity.type
_entity.pdbx_description
1 polymer ?
#
loop_
_entity_poly.entity_id
_entity_poly.type
_entity_poly.pdbx_seq_one_letter_code
_entity_poly.pdbx_strand_id
1 'polypeptide(L)'
;MGINMNSTTYFIITLLFGWCGAHKFIQKKYGMGLLYLFTFGLFTFGWAIDCIRALLPVLRHKNGEPSPHVVYDDSSVININTLIDDRQRIVDDCTRLISSTTNSDVFFSRYDLLLKTLSDMGDYVMLGRYNDYKQSNIESFIVRSYNNALIKADGMKTEKGKCNQFRKAYDDIMKHSSELSDRNLELVEQKFSSKI
;
A
#
# COMPACT_ATOMS: atom_id res chain seq x y z
N MET A 1 -26.66 -4.08 14.05
CA MET A 1 -26.97 -2.78 14.69
C MET A 1 -25.87 -2.47 15.70
N GLY A 2 -24.85 -1.72 15.29
CA GLY A 2 -23.80 -1.24 16.19
C GLY A 2 -24.31 -0.05 17.01
N ILE A 3 -24.01 -0.01 18.30
CA ILE A 3 -24.32 1.17 19.12
C ILE A 3 -23.24 2.21 18.82
N ASN A 4 -23.62 3.32 18.19
CA ASN A 4 -22.72 4.43 17.95
C ASN A 4 -22.61 5.26 19.24
N MET A 5 -21.54 5.03 19.99
CA MET A 5 -21.32 5.67 21.29
C MET A 5 -20.10 6.57 21.24
N ASN A 6 -20.26 7.82 21.68
CA ASN A 6 -19.17 8.80 21.73
C ASN A 6 -18.04 8.26 22.65
N SER A 7 -16.79 8.45 22.25
CA SER A 7 -15.59 8.14 23.03
C SER A 7 -15.67 8.67 24.47
N THR A 8 -16.21 9.88 24.67
CA THR A 8 -16.41 10.45 26.01
C THR A 8 -17.44 9.67 26.83
N THR A 9 -18.56 9.28 26.22
CA THR A 9 -19.60 8.47 26.87
C THR A 9 -19.07 7.08 27.24
N TYR A 10 -18.31 6.45 26.33
CA TYR A 10 -17.67 5.16 26.60
C TYR A 10 -16.66 5.25 27.76
N PHE A 11 -15.88 6.33 27.81
CA PHE A 11 -14.97 6.59 28.92
C PHE A 11 -15.74 6.76 30.24
N ILE A 12 -16.82 7.54 30.27
CA ILE A 12 -17.63 7.74 31.48
C ILE A 12 -18.21 6.41 31.98
N ILE A 13 -18.74 5.58 31.08
CA ILE A 13 -19.28 4.27 31.44
C ILE A 13 -18.18 3.34 31.97
N THR A 14 -17.00 3.34 31.34
CA THR A 14 -15.84 2.54 31.80
C THR A 14 -15.30 3.05 33.14
N LEU A 15 -15.36 4.35 33.39
CA LEU A 15 -14.92 4.97 34.63
C LEU A 15 -15.87 4.61 35.80
N LEU A 16 -17.19 4.79 35.61
CA LEU A 16 -18.18 4.64 36.67
C LEU A 16 -18.64 3.18 36.88
N PHE A 17 -18.71 2.39 35.82
CA PHE A 17 -19.22 1.01 35.83
C PHE A 17 -18.20 -0.02 35.32
N GLY A 18 -16.93 0.36 35.12
CA GLY A 18 -15.92 -0.58 34.65
C GLY A 18 -15.51 -1.63 35.68
N TRP A 19 -15.65 -1.33 36.98
CA TRP A 19 -15.41 -2.29 38.07
C TRP A 19 -16.42 -3.44 38.09
N CYS A 20 -17.65 -3.24 37.58
CA CYS A 20 -18.64 -4.30 37.40
C CYS A 20 -18.64 -4.90 35.98
N GLY A 21 -17.73 -4.46 35.10
CA GLY A 21 -17.57 -4.98 33.75
C GLY A 21 -18.62 -4.53 32.75
N ALA A 22 -19.42 -3.48 33.04
CA ALA A 22 -20.49 -3.00 32.16
C ALA A 22 -20.01 -2.67 30.74
N HIS A 23 -18.78 -2.12 30.63
CA HIS A 23 -18.16 -1.84 29.33
C HIS A 23 -17.96 -3.10 28.49
N LYS A 24 -17.66 -4.27 29.08
CA LYS A 24 -17.49 -5.56 28.36
C LYS A 24 -18.81 -6.11 27.82
N PHE A 25 -19.92 -5.88 28.54
CA PHE A 25 -21.26 -6.22 28.06
C PHE A 25 -21.67 -5.38 26.84
N ILE A 26 -21.27 -4.11 26.81
CA ILE A 26 -21.47 -3.24 25.62
C ILE A 26 -20.69 -3.78 24.41
N GLN A 27 -19.52 -4.38 24.63
CA GLN A 27 -18.75 -5.05 23.57
C GLN A 27 -19.30 -6.42 23.17
N LYS A 28 -20.45 -6.85 23.71
CA LYS A 28 -21.05 -8.19 23.54
C LYS A 28 -20.13 -9.35 23.97
N LYS A 29 -19.11 -9.05 24.79
CA LYS A 29 -18.19 -10.05 25.36
C LYS A 29 -18.73 -10.54 26.71
N TYR A 30 -19.89 -11.21 26.66
CA TYR A 30 -20.64 -11.64 27.85
C TYR A 30 -19.82 -12.49 28.83
N GLY A 31 -18.99 -13.40 28.31
CA GLY A 31 -18.11 -14.24 29.15
C GLY A 31 -17.11 -13.40 29.97
N MET A 32 -16.50 -12.38 29.36
CA MET A 32 -15.56 -11.48 30.05
C MET A 32 -16.27 -10.50 30.99
N GLY A 33 -17.48 -10.05 30.63
CA GLY A 33 -18.31 -9.22 31.50
C GLY A 33 -18.72 -9.97 32.77
N LEU A 34 -19.13 -11.24 32.63
CA LEU A 34 -19.48 -12.08 33.77
C LEU A 34 -18.24 -12.39 34.64
N LEU A 35 -17.09 -12.65 34.02
CA LEU A 35 -15.83 -12.82 34.74
C LEU A 35 -15.48 -11.56 35.57
N TYR A 36 -15.64 -10.36 35.00
CA TYR A 36 -15.44 -9.09 35.72
C TYR A 36 -16.40 -8.92 36.90
N LEU A 37 -17.66 -9.32 36.75
CA LEU A 37 -18.65 -9.25 37.82
C LEU A 37 -18.30 -10.16 39.02
N PHE A 38 -17.84 -11.38 38.75
CA PHE A 38 -17.46 -12.34 39.79
C PHE A 38 -16.10 -12.06 40.44
N THR A 39 -15.25 -11.25 39.79
CA THR A 39 -13.88 -10.94 40.24
C THR A 39 -13.70 -9.48 40.66
N PHE A 40 -14.79 -8.71 40.77
CA PHE A 40 -14.78 -7.26 41.05
C PHE A 40 -13.82 -6.49 40.13
N GLY A 41 -13.96 -6.69 38.82
CA GLY A 41 -13.12 -6.05 37.80
C GLY A 41 -11.71 -6.63 37.66
N LEU A 42 -11.52 -7.83 38.23
CA LEU A 42 -10.29 -8.62 38.35
C LEU A 42 -9.14 -7.89 39.06
N PHE A 43 -9.35 -7.64 40.37
CA PHE A 43 -8.40 -7.00 41.31
C PHE A 43 -8.10 -5.51 41.04
N THR A 44 -9.08 -4.73 40.58
CA THR A 44 -9.00 -3.27 40.30
C THR A 44 -7.97 -2.81 39.24
N PHE A 45 -6.91 -3.59 38.97
CA PHE A 45 -5.93 -3.33 37.92
C PHE A 45 -6.54 -3.48 36.52
N GLY A 46 -7.42 -4.45 36.31
CA GLY A 46 -8.13 -4.62 35.04
C GLY A 46 -8.92 -3.38 34.64
N TRP A 47 -9.64 -2.81 35.62
CA TRP A 47 -10.35 -1.54 35.48
C TRP A 47 -9.41 -0.36 35.21
N ALA A 48 -8.31 -0.22 35.95
CA ALA A 48 -7.36 0.88 35.78
C ALA A 48 -6.75 0.92 34.36
N ILE A 49 -6.36 -0.24 33.81
CA ILE A 49 -5.82 -0.34 32.46
C ILE A 49 -6.90 0.00 31.42
N ASP A 50 -8.13 -0.46 31.62
CA ASP A 50 -9.25 -0.15 30.73
C ASP A 50 -9.60 1.36 30.75
N CYS A 51 -9.49 2.04 31.89
CA CYS A 51 -9.61 3.50 32.00
C CYS A 51 -8.52 4.24 31.22
N ILE A 52 -7.25 3.82 31.31
CA ILE A 52 -6.15 4.43 30.56
C ILE A 52 -6.39 4.28 29.05
N ARG A 53 -6.80 3.09 28.60
CA ARG A 53 -7.11 2.84 27.19
C ARG A 53 -8.29 3.67 26.68
N ALA A 54 -9.33 3.86 27.50
CA ALA A 54 -10.48 4.68 27.16
C ALA A 54 -10.18 6.20 27.20
N LEU A 55 -9.16 6.63 27.96
CA LEU A 55 -8.74 8.02 28.07
C LEU A 55 -7.90 8.49 26.87
N LEU A 56 -7.04 7.63 26.30
CA LEU A 56 -6.16 7.98 25.18
C LEU A 56 -6.90 8.59 23.96
N PRO A 57 -8.04 8.05 23.50
CA PRO A 57 -8.83 8.65 22.41
C PRO A 57 -9.46 10.00 22.80
N VAL A 58 -9.89 10.15 24.06
CA VAL A 58 -10.51 11.38 24.57
C VAL A 58 -9.49 12.53 24.63
N LEU A 59 -8.25 12.25 25.05
CA LEU A 59 -7.17 13.25 25.12
C LEU A 59 -6.62 13.66 23.76
N ARG A 60 -6.72 12.78 22.75
CA ARG A 60 -6.29 13.06 21.37
C ARG A 60 -7.27 13.95 20.61
N HIS A 61 -8.42 14.30 21.19
CA HIS A 61 -9.42 15.17 20.58
C HIS A 61 -9.01 16.65 20.63
N LYS A 62 -7.93 17.01 19.93
CA LYS A 62 -7.59 18.38 19.57
C LYS A 62 -7.51 18.47 18.06
N ASN A 63 -8.32 19.37 17.50
CA ASN A 63 -8.38 19.81 16.10
C ASN A 63 -9.40 19.06 15.23
N GLY A 64 -10.67 19.44 15.30
CA GLY A 64 -11.64 19.38 14.18
C GLY A 64 -11.96 18.02 13.53
N GLU A 65 -11.31 16.94 13.94
CA GLU A 65 -11.55 15.59 13.44
C GLU A 65 -12.82 15.01 14.12
N PRO A 66 -13.73 14.37 13.37
CA PRO A 66 -14.90 13.72 13.95
C PRO A 66 -14.47 12.70 15.00
N SER A 67 -15.23 12.64 16.11
CA SER A 67 -14.90 11.83 17.29
C SER A 67 -14.50 10.40 16.90
N PRO A 68 -13.48 9.79 17.53
CA PRO A 68 -13.15 8.39 17.25
C PRO A 68 -14.37 7.53 17.58
N HIS A 69 -15.00 6.98 16.54
CA HIS A 69 -16.03 5.97 16.72
C HIS A 69 -15.30 4.70 17.14
N VAL A 70 -15.50 4.27 18.39
CA VAL A 70 -15.01 2.96 18.84
C VAL A 70 -15.87 1.91 18.14
N VAL A 71 -15.43 1.49 16.94
CA VAL A 71 -16.05 0.41 16.17
C VAL A 71 -15.72 -0.90 16.88
N TYR A 72 -16.73 -1.53 17.46
CA TYR A 72 -16.62 -2.91 17.95
C TYR A 72 -16.57 -3.84 16.76
N ASP A 73 -15.52 -4.67 16.71
CA ASP A 73 -15.27 -5.67 15.69
C ASP A 73 -16.49 -6.60 15.52
N ASP A 74 -17.25 -6.33 14.47
CA ASP A 74 -18.15 -7.27 13.84
C ASP A 74 -17.34 -7.89 12.70
N SER A 75 -16.84 -9.11 12.91
CA SER A 75 -15.94 -9.83 12.00
C SER A 75 -16.57 -10.18 10.63
N SER A 76 -17.65 -9.50 10.25
CA SER A 76 -18.34 -9.56 8.97
C SER A 76 -18.28 -8.24 8.17
N VAL A 77 -17.70 -7.17 8.72
CA VAL A 77 -17.51 -5.89 8.01
C VAL A 77 -16.07 -5.80 7.52
N ILE A 78 -15.87 -5.80 6.21
CA ILE A 78 -14.56 -5.53 5.62
C ILE A 78 -14.07 -4.18 6.16
N ASN A 79 -12.94 -4.17 6.88
CA ASN A 79 -12.37 -2.94 7.41
C ASN A 79 -11.88 -2.08 6.23
N ILE A 80 -12.68 -1.10 5.83
CA ILE A 80 -12.40 -0.25 4.67
C ILE A 80 -11.05 0.45 4.83
N ASN A 81 -10.62 0.76 6.06
CA ASN A 81 -9.31 1.36 6.30
C ASN A 81 -8.16 0.39 6.00
N THR A 82 -8.31 -0.92 6.26
CA THR A 82 -7.29 -1.91 5.87
C THR A 82 -7.26 -2.11 4.36
N LEU A 83 -8.41 -2.07 3.67
CA LEU A 83 -8.44 -2.14 2.21
C LEU A 83 -7.84 -0.91 1.53
N ILE A 84 -8.08 0.30 2.07
CA ILE A 84 -7.51 1.54 1.55
C ILE A 84 -5.98 1.53 1.75
N ASP A 85 -5.50 1.07 2.91
CA ASP A 85 -4.06 0.92 3.19
C ASP A 85 -3.40 -0.10 2.24
N ASP A 86 -4.05 -1.26 2.03
CA ASP A 86 -3.52 -2.30 1.15
C ASP A 86 -3.43 -1.83 -0.31
N ARG A 87 -4.44 -1.09 -0.82
CA ARG A 87 -4.40 -0.55 -2.19
C ARG A 87 -3.34 0.53 -2.36
N GLN A 88 -3.15 1.39 -1.36
CA GLN A 88 -2.11 2.40 -1.39
C GLN A 88 -0.72 1.76 -1.45
N ARG A 89 -0.49 0.71 -0.65
CA ARG A 89 0.76 -0.06 -0.67
C ARG A 89 1.05 -0.67 -2.05
N ILE A 90 0.03 -1.15 -2.76
CA ILE A 90 0.18 -1.67 -4.13
C ILE A 90 0.62 -0.57 -5.10
N VAL A 91 0.01 0.62 -5.03
CA VAL A 91 0.38 1.77 -5.87
C VAL A 91 1.83 2.18 -5.63
N ASP A 92 2.25 2.24 -4.37
CA ASP A 92 3.61 2.60 -3.98
C ASP A 92 4.63 1.57 -4.49
N ASP A 93 4.34 0.28 -4.31
CA ASP A 93 5.21 -0.80 -4.81
C ASP A 93 5.33 -0.82 -6.32
N CYS A 94 4.22 -0.60 -7.04
CA CYS A 94 4.25 -0.51 -8.51
C CYS A 94 5.09 0.69 -8.96
N THR A 95 4.88 1.87 -8.37
CA THR A 95 5.64 3.09 -8.70
C THR A 95 7.13 2.91 -8.45
N ARG A 96 7.50 2.27 -7.33
CA ARG A 96 8.89 1.91 -7.02
C ARG A 96 9.48 0.97 -8.06
N LEU A 97 8.76 -0.07 -8.48
CA LEU A 97 9.26 -1.01 -9.47
C LEU A 97 9.37 -0.40 -10.87
N ILE A 98 8.38 0.38 -11.31
CA ILE A 98 8.37 1.09 -12.60
C ILE A 98 9.59 2.02 -12.72
N SER A 99 9.98 2.68 -11.63
CA SER A 99 11.11 3.61 -11.62
C SER A 99 12.49 2.96 -11.49
N SER A 100 12.57 1.70 -11.05
CA SER A 100 13.86 1.05 -10.73
C SER A 100 14.18 -0.21 -11.54
N THR A 101 13.19 -0.96 -12.02
CA THR A 101 13.41 -2.22 -12.72
C THR A 101 14.09 -2.02 -14.09
N THR A 102 14.83 -3.06 -14.50
CA THR A 102 15.43 -3.22 -15.84
C THR A 102 14.92 -4.47 -16.56
N ASN A 103 13.98 -5.20 -15.95
CA ASN A 103 13.27 -6.31 -16.59
C ASN A 103 11.96 -5.79 -17.18
N SER A 104 11.74 -6.01 -18.47
CA SER A 104 10.57 -5.52 -19.21
C SER A 104 9.26 -6.10 -18.70
N ASP A 105 9.17 -7.42 -18.50
CA ASP A 105 7.95 -8.07 -18.00
C ASP A 105 7.50 -7.49 -16.66
N VAL A 106 8.43 -7.23 -15.74
CA VAL A 106 8.16 -6.57 -14.46
C VAL A 106 7.73 -5.12 -14.67
N PHE A 107 8.38 -4.37 -15.58
CA PHE A 107 8.01 -2.98 -15.86
C PHE A 107 6.57 -2.87 -16.37
N PHE A 108 6.24 -3.57 -17.46
CA PHE A 108 4.93 -3.47 -18.11
C PHE A 108 3.82 -4.05 -17.24
N SER A 109 4.03 -5.22 -16.62
CA SER A 109 3.01 -5.80 -15.73
C SER A 109 2.72 -4.95 -14.50
N ARG A 110 3.71 -4.22 -13.95
CA ARG A 110 3.49 -3.28 -12.85
C ARG A 110 2.84 -1.99 -13.31
N TYR A 111 3.12 -1.56 -14.54
CA TYR A 111 2.42 -0.45 -15.16
C TYR A 111 0.92 -0.76 -15.31
N ASP A 112 0.57 -1.92 -15.86
CA ASP A 112 -0.82 -2.34 -16.03
C ASP A 112 -1.53 -2.51 -14.69
N LEU A 113 -0.86 -3.13 -13.72
CA LEU A 113 -1.40 -3.30 -12.37
C LEU A 113 -1.64 -1.94 -11.70
N LEU A 114 -0.74 -0.97 -11.89
CA LEU A 114 -0.90 0.38 -11.36
C LEU A 114 -2.13 1.07 -11.96
N LEU A 115 -2.25 1.09 -13.29
CA LEU A 115 -3.40 1.70 -13.97
C LEU A 115 -4.72 1.04 -13.53
N LYS A 116 -4.74 -0.29 -13.45
CA LYS A 116 -5.90 -1.03 -12.96
C LYS A 116 -6.24 -0.65 -11.51
N THR A 117 -5.24 -0.60 -10.63
CA THR A 117 -5.44 -0.29 -9.22
C THR A 117 -5.98 1.13 -9.03
N LEU A 118 -5.45 2.11 -9.78
CA LEU A 118 -5.92 3.50 -9.76
C LEU A 118 -7.36 3.61 -10.29
N SER A 119 -7.68 2.91 -11.38
CA SER A 119 -9.05 2.84 -11.90
C SER A 119 -10.03 2.23 -10.89
N ASP A 120 -9.66 1.12 -10.25
CA ASP A 120 -10.49 0.46 -9.24
C ASP A 120 -10.66 1.30 -7.96
N MET A 121 -9.67 2.16 -7.65
CA MET A 121 -9.76 3.15 -6.57
C MET A 121 -10.62 4.36 -6.94
N GLY A 122 -10.94 4.57 -8.22
CA GLY A 122 -11.60 5.77 -8.71
C GLY A 122 -10.70 7.01 -8.73
N ASP A 123 -9.37 6.84 -8.67
CA ASP A 123 -8.40 7.95 -8.74
C ASP A 123 -8.07 8.29 -10.19
N TYR A 124 -9.05 8.89 -10.88
CA TYR A 124 -8.94 9.22 -12.30
C TYR A 124 -7.91 10.33 -12.58
N VAL A 125 -7.58 11.15 -11.58
CA VAL A 125 -6.56 12.21 -11.71
C VAL A 125 -5.17 11.58 -11.81
N MET A 126 -4.83 10.66 -10.90
CA MET A 126 -3.56 9.94 -10.99
C MET A 126 -3.53 8.99 -12.19
N LEU A 127 -4.65 8.32 -12.50
CA LEU A 127 -4.75 7.47 -13.68
C LEU A 127 -4.44 8.25 -14.97
N GLY A 128 -5.05 9.43 -15.14
CA GLY A 128 -4.78 10.32 -16.28
C GLY A 128 -3.30 10.71 -16.34
N ARG A 129 -2.71 11.11 -15.21
CA ARG A 129 -1.29 11.44 -15.12
C ARG A 129 -0.40 10.28 -15.58
N TYR A 130 -0.60 9.07 -15.06
CA TYR A 130 0.24 7.94 -15.49
C TYR A 130 0.05 7.64 -16.99
N ASN A 131 -1.17 7.69 -17.52
CA ASN A 131 -1.38 7.55 -18.95
C ASN A 131 -0.61 8.61 -19.78
N ASP A 132 -0.66 9.88 -19.38
CA ASP A 132 0.05 10.96 -20.07
C ASP A 132 1.58 10.78 -20.03
N TYR A 133 2.11 10.27 -18.92
CA TYR A 133 3.54 10.03 -18.74
C TYR A 133 4.01 8.62 -19.15
N LYS A 134 3.14 7.76 -19.70
CA LYS A 134 3.48 6.36 -20.04
C LYS A 134 4.71 6.25 -20.94
N GLN A 135 4.73 7.00 -22.04
CA GLN A 135 5.85 6.95 -23.00
C GLN A 135 7.15 7.56 -22.44
N SER A 136 7.06 8.56 -21.56
CA SER A 136 8.22 9.10 -20.84
C SER A 136 8.79 8.13 -19.79
N ASN A 137 7.92 7.39 -19.11
CA ASN A 137 8.32 6.33 -18.19
C ASN A 137 8.97 5.15 -18.94
N ILE A 138 8.46 4.80 -20.13
CA ILE A 138 9.09 3.82 -21.04
C ILE A 138 10.46 4.31 -21.51
N GLU A 139 10.60 5.60 -21.89
CA GLU A 139 11.89 6.21 -22.25
C GLU A 139 12.91 6.06 -21.11
N SER A 140 12.48 6.38 -19.88
CA SER A 140 13.32 6.21 -18.68
C SER A 140 13.71 4.76 -18.45
N PHE A 141 12.80 3.81 -18.70
CA PHE A 141 13.07 2.38 -18.62
C PHE A 141 14.11 1.94 -19.67
N ILE A 142 13.97 2.35 -20.93
CA ILE A 142 14.92 2.05 -22.01
C ILE A 142 16.32 2.55 -21.64
N VAL A 143 16.44 3.78 -21.13
CA VAL A 143 17.73 4.34 -20.71
C VAL A 143 18.34 3.52 -19.56
N ARG A 144 17.56 3.14 -18.55
CA ARG A 144 18.06 2.30 -17.45
C ARG A 144 18.50 0.91 -17.93
N SER A 145 17.72 0.28 -18.82
CA SER A 145 18.03 -1.03 -19.38
C SER A 145 19.31 -1.00 -20.21
N TYR A 146 19.52 0.05 -21.00
CA TYR A 146 20.78 0.28 -21.73
C TYR A 146 21.96 0.49 -20.78
N ASN A 147 21.81 1.32 -19.74
CA ASN A 147 22.89 1.55 -18.76
C ASN A 147 23.25 0.28 -17.99
N ASN A 148 22.28 -0.55 -17.65
CA ASN A 148 22.52 -1.87 -17.04
C ASN A 148 23.29 -2.80 -18.00
N ALA A 149 22.96 -2.78 -19.29
CA ALA A 149 23.71 -3.52 -20.31
C ALA A 149 25.15 -3.01 -20.44
N LEU A 150 25.39 -1.69 -20.39
CA LEU A 150 26.73 -1.10 -20.36
C LEU A 150 27.56 -1.60 -19.18
N ILE A 151 27.00 -1.52 -17.96
CA ILE A 151 27.69 -1.98 -16.74
C ILE A 151 28.04 -3.47 -16.84
N LYS A 152 27.10 -4.29 -17.32
CA LYS A 152 27.35 -5.73 -17.51
C LYS A 152 28.39 -6.00 -18.58
N ALA A 153 28.38 -5.24 -19.68
CA ALA A 153 29.34 -5.37 -20.76
C ALA A 153 30.76 -5.00 -20.30
N ASP A 154 30.91 -3.96 -19.48
CA ASP A 154 32.22 -3.57 -18.92
C ASP A 154 32.87 -4.71 -18.11
N GLY A 155 32.05 -5.51 -17.41
CA GLY A 155 32.50 -6.73 -16.72
C GLY A 155 32.86 -7.92 -17.62
N MET A 156 32.66 -7.85 -18.93
CA MET A 156 32.91 -8.96 -19.86
C MET A 156 34.32 -8.92 -20.46
N LYS A 157 35.00 -10.08 -20.48
CA LYS A 157 36.36 -10.21 -21.03
C LYS A 157 36.44 -10.20 -22.56
N THR A 158 35.35 -10.54 -23.26
CA THR A 158 35.34 -10.72 -24.72
C THR A 158 34.35 -9.77 -25.38
N GLU A 159 34.67 -9.30 -26.58
CA GLU A 159 33.77 -8.46 -27.38
C GLU A 159 32.43 -9.16 -27.67
N LYS A 160 32.46 -10.46 -27.97
CA LYS A 160 31.23 -11.26 -28.11
C LYS A 160 30.37 -11.24 -26.84
N GLY A 161 31.01 -11.33 -25.68
CA GLY A 161 30.34 -11.23 -24.38
C GLY A 161 29.70 -9.86 -24.16
N LYS A 162 30.38 -8.78 -24.56
CA LYS A 162 29.89 -7.40 -24.50
C LYS A 162 28.65 -7.20 -25.37
N CYS A 163 28.74 -7.52 -26.67
CA CYS A 163 27.61 -7.42 -27.61
C CYS A 163 26.40 -8.23 -27.14
N ASN A 164 26.61 -9.40 -26.54
CA ASN A 164 25.53 -10.23 -26.02
C ASN A 164 24.76 -9.58 -24.86
N GLN A 165 25.37 -8.71 -24.05
CA GLN A 165 24.63 -7.98 -23.00
C GLN A 165 23.65 -6.97 -23.61
N PHE A 166 24.07 -6.27 -24.66
CA PHE A 166 23.19 -5.36 -25.40
C PHE A 166 22.07 -6.11 -26.12
N ARG A 167 22.40 -7.22 -26.80
CA ARG A 167 21.42 -8.06 -27.49
C ARG A 167 20.32 -8.55 -26.55
N LYS A 168 20.70 -9.07 -25.38
CA LYS A 168 19.73 -9.50 -24.35
C LYS A 168 18.79 -8.39 -23.91
N ALA A 169 19.32 -7.19 -23.68
CA ALA A 169 18.50 -6.05 -23.25
C ALA A 169 17.59 -5.54 -24.40
N TYR A 170 18.09 -5.51 -25.63
CA TYR A 170 17.30 -5.20 -26.82
C TYR A 170 16.15 -6.19 -26.99
N ASP A 171 16.47 -7.49 -27.03
CA ASP A 171 15.47 -8.56 -27.18
C ASP A 171 14.42 -8.50 -26.06
N ASP A 172 14.84 -8.19 -24.82
CA ASP A 172 13.91 -8.06 -23.69
C ASP A 172 12.94 -6.88 -23.87
N ILE A 173 13.43 -5.71 -24.28
CA ILE A 173 12.56 -4.54 -24.54
C ILE A 173 11.62 -4.82 -25.71
N MET A 174 12.12 -5.42 -26.78
CA MET A 174 11.38 -5.61 -28.03
C MET A 174 10.25 -6.65 -27.95
N LYS A 175 10.22 -7.50 -26.90
CA LYS A 175 9.05 -8.34 -26.57
C LYS A 175 7.77 -7.52 -26.39
N HIS A 176 7.90 -6.28 -25.92
CA HIS A 176 6.80 -5.37 -25.61
C HIS A 176 6.73 -4.19 -26.58
N SER A 177 7.25 -4.36 -27.80
CA SER A 177 7.33 -3.29 -28.82
C SER A 177 5.99 -2.65 -29.17
N SER A 178 4.88 -3.38 -29.01
CA SER A 178 3.52 -2.84 -29.20
C SER A 178 3.12 -1.75 -28.20
N GLU A 179 3.78 -1.68 -27.05
CA GLU A 179 3.54 -0.67 -26.01
C GLU A 179 4.34 0.62 -26.23
N LEU A 180 5.35 0.58 -27.10
CA LEU A 180 6.27 1.68 -27.36
C LEU A 180 5.71 2.61 -28.44
N SER A 181 5.84 3.92 -28.21
CA SER A 181 5.65 4.91 -29.28
C SER A 181 6.80 4.85 -30.30
N ASP A 182 6.59 5.44 -31.49
CA ASP A 182 7.61 5.56 -32.53
C ASP A 182 8.91 6.19 -32.00
N ARG A 183 8.79 7.21 -31.14
CA ARG A 183 9.93 7.85 -30.48
C ARG A 183 10.69 6.89 -29.56
N ASN A 184 9.98 6.02 -28.85
CA ASN A 184 10.61 5.02 -27.99
C ASN A 184 11.31 3.94 -28.81
N LEU A 185 10.71 3.50 -29.92
CA LEU A 185 11.32 2.56 -30.86
C LEU A 185 12.59 3.15 -31.47
N GLU A 186 12.55 4.39 -31.93
CA GLU A 186 13.72 5.11 -32.45
C GLU A 186 14.84 5.20 -31.39
N LEU A 187 14.49 5.46 -30.13
CA LEU A 187 15.45 5.50 -29.02
C LEU A 187 16.12 4.14 -28.78
N VAL A 188 15.37 3.03 -28.88
CA VAL A 188 15.93 1.67 -28.77
C VAL A 188 16.92 1.45 -29.91
N GLU A 189 16.52 1.69 -31.15
CA GLU A 189 17.39 1.53 -32.32
C GLU A 189 18.66 2.39 -32.21
N GLN A 190 18.52 3.67 -31.86
CA GLN A 190 19.66 4.58 -31.71
C GLN A 190 20.67 4.07 -30.66
N LYS A 191 20.20 3.54 -29.53
CA LYS A 191 21.07 3.10 -28.43
C LYS A 191 21.71 1.74 -28.68
N PHE A 192 20.97 0.81 -29.28
CA PHE A 192 21.36 -0.59 -29.33
C PHE A 192 21.99 -1.01 -30.68
N SER A 193 21.58 -0.42 -31.81
CA SER A 193 21.95 -0.93 -33.14
C SER A 193 23.43 -0.74 -33.49
N SER A 194 24.15 0.17 -32.81
CA SER A 194 25.61 0.30 -32.93
C SER A 194 26.41 -0.68 -32.05
N LYS A 195 25.75 -1.41 -31.15
CA LYS A 195 26.37 -2.26 -30.13
C LYS A 195 26.15 -3.76 -30.35
N ILE A 196 25.20 -4.13 -31.19
CA ILE A 196 24.74 -5.51 -31.44
C ILE A 196 25.24 -6.00 -32.80
#